data_AF-R8BFV2-F1
#
_entry.id   AF-R8BFV2-F1
#
_cell.length_a   1.000
_cell.length_b   1.000
_cell.length_c   1.000
_cell.angle_alpha   90.00
_cell.angle_beta   90.00
_cell.angle_gamma   90.00
#
_symmetry.space_group_name_H-M   'P 1'
#
loop_
_entity.id
_entity.type
_entity.pdbx_description
1 polymer ?
#
loop_
_entity_poly.entity_id
_entity_poly.type
_entity_poly.pdbx_seq_one_letter_code
_entity_poly.pdbx_strand_id
1 'polypeptide(L)'
;MAQVQLPPVVDTHGLSSYKDSILVSETEMPYDEKHSIRRPSKQPRYLVVSPYTEQEHLLDLDTLDTENQLLAEALTHMTCLREDYATAPYLETFNWSEIVEHVRELAQARNHTWKETSFYIVAFRSQIPPTTQYGDLGVLDKAAHAEATASGGFLK
;
A
#
# COMPACT_ATOMS: atom_id res chain seq x y z
N MET A 1 37.27 -58.91 25.61
CA MET A 1 36.23 -59.49 24.72
C MET A 1 34.88 -59.01 25.23
N ALA A 2 33.90 -58.80 24.34
CA ALA A 2 32.62 -58.17 24.65
C ALA A 2 31.46 -59.19 24.65
N GLN A 3 30.36 -58.87 25.33
CA GLN A 3 28.95 -58.91 24.88
C GLN A 3 28.04 -58.38 26.03
N VAL A 4 27.16 -57.38 25.87
CA VAL A 4 25.85 -57.32 25.13
C VAL A 4 24.76 -58.12 25.87
N GLN A 5 23.50 -57.70 26.06
CA GLN A 5 22.74 -56.42 25.96
C GLN A 5 21.30 -56.71 26.49
N LEU A 6 20.60 -55.75 27.11
CA LEU A 6 19.16 -55.85 27.47
C LEU A 6 18.27 -55.59 26.24
N PRO A 7 17.11 -56.28 26.04
CA PRO A 7 15.87 -55.85 26.72
C PRO A 7 14.75 -56.93 26.93
N PRO A 8 13.69 -56.62 27.70
CA PRO A 8 12.38 -57.29 27.60
C PRO A 8 11.46 -56.63 26.55
N VAL A 9 10.32 -57.28 26.30
CA VAL A 9 9.54 -57.18 25.05
C VAL A 9 8.41 -56.14 25.08
N VAL A 10 8.31 -55.41 23.96
CA VAL A 10 7.16 -54.79 23.30
C VAL A 10 5.76 -55.19 23.80
N ASP A 11 4.87 -54.22 24.00
CA ASP A 11 3.58 -54.26 23.29
C ASP A 11 2.98 -52.88 22.97
N THR A 12 2.13 -52.84 21.94
CA THR A 12 1.76 -51.61 21.20
C THR A 12 0.32 -51.12 21.45
N HIS A 13 -0.03 -50.00 20.78
CA HIS A 13 -1.31 -49.28 20.67
C HIS A 13 -1.36 -47.96 21.48
N GLY A 14 -1.57 -46.78 20.90
CA GLY A 14 -1.72 -46.39 19.49
C GLY A 14 -2.60 -45.14 19.35
N LEU A 15 -2.28 -44.21 18.42
CA LEU A 15 -2.94 -42.90 18.19
C LEU A 15 -2.71 -41.91 19.36
N SER A 16 -2.54 -40.59 19.23
CA SER A 16 -2.22 -39.66 18.14
C SER A 16 -1.61 -38.39 18.81
N SER A 17 -0.95 -37.40 18.17
CA SER A 17 -0.76 -37.06 16.75
C SER A 17 0.55 -36.25 16.57
N TYR A 18 0.98 -36.10 15.31
CA TYR A 18 1.78 -34.98 14.78
C TYR A 18 1.32 -33.59 15.32
N LYS A 19 2.16 -32.56 15.45
CA LYS A 19 3.50 -32.29 14.84
C LYS A 19 4.31 -31.28 15.69
N ASP A 20 5.62 -31.22 15.47
CA ASP A 20 6.57 -30.44 16.29
C ASP A 20 6.27 -28.94 16.41
N SER A 21 6.63 -28.40 17.58
CA SER A 21 6.64 -26.97 17.88
C SER A 21 7.60 -26.22 16.95
N ILE A 22 7.05 -25.34 16.11
CA ILE A 22 7.84 -24.36 15.35
C ILE A 22 8.38 -23.34 16.36
N LEU A 23 9.69 -23.39 16.60
CA LEU A 23 10.42 -22.31 17.27
C LEU A 23 10.46 -21.10 16.33
N VAL A 24 9.57 -20.13 16.56
CA VAL A 24 9.60 -18.84 15.88
C VAL A 24 10.80 -18.06 16.42
N SER A 25 11.84 -17.93 15.61
CA SER A 25 12.98 -17.05 15.88
C SER A 25 12.65 -15.66 15.32
N GLU A 26 12.14 -14.78 16.18
CA GLU A 26 12.03 -13.35 15.87
C GLU A 26 13.44 -12.75 15.79
N THR A 27 14.01 -12.80 14.58
CA THR A 27 15.23 -12.05 14.27
C THR A 27 14.79 -10.63 13.94
N GLU A 28 14.90 -9.72 14.91
CA GLU A 28 14.74 -8.29 14.65
C GLU A 28 15.74 -7.86 13.57
N MET A 29 15.22 -7.42 12.42
CA MET A 29 16.01 -6.79 11.38
C MET A 29 16.46 -5.42 11.91
N PRO A 30 17.78 -5.14 12.03
CA PRO A 30 18.23 -3.84 12.48
C PRO A 30 17.83 -2.76 11.47
N TYR A 31 16.96 -1.85 11.90
CA TYR A 31 16.58 -0.68 11.11
C TYR A 31 17.80 0.24 10.96
N ASP A 32 18.33 0.39 9.74
CA ASP A 32 19.48 1.26 9.49
C ASP A 32 19.03 2.74 9.43
N GLU A 33 19.28 3.45 10.53
CA GLU A 33 18.87 4.85 10.76
C GLU A 33 19.62 5.88 9.88
N LYS A 34 20.33 5.46 8.82
CA LYS A 34 21.35 6.29 8.13
C LYS A 34 21.09 6.62 6.67
N HIS A 35 19.86 6.50 6.18
CA HIS A 35 19.45 7.03 4.87
C HIS A 35 18.40 8.14 4.97
N SER A 36 18.64 9.11 5.86
CA SER A 36 17.97 10.42 5.76
C SER A 36 18.50 11.20 4.55
N ILE A 37 17.94 10.90 3.37
CA ILE A 37 18.14 11.70 2.15
C ILE A 37 17.50 13.07 2.40
N ARG A 38 18.28 13.99 2.97
CA ARG A 38 17.87 15.40 3.12
C ARG A 38 17.62 16.00 1.74
N ARG A 39 16.35 16.07 1.34
CA ARG A 39 15.93 16.73 0.09
C ARG A 39 16.45 18.18 0.09
N PRO A 40 16.90 18.73 -1.06
CA PRO A 40 16.97 20.17 -1.22
C PRO A 40 15.56 20.77 -0.99
N SER A 41 15.49 21.87 -0.27
CA SER A 41 14.29 22.38 0.45
C SER A 41 13.19 22.99 -0.45
N LYS A 42 12.85 22.35 -1.57
CA LYS A 42 11.89 22.85 -2.57
C LYS A 42 10.65 21.98 -2.78
N GLN A 43 10.66 20.71 -2.38
CA GLN A 43 9.49 19.84 -2.54
C GLN A 43 8.68 19.75 -1.24
N PRO A 44 7.33 19.80 -1.30
CA PRO A 44 6.49 19.59 -0.14
C PRO A 44 6.64 18.15 0.35
N ARG A 45 6.73 17.95 1.67
CA ARG A 45 6.73 16.60 2.27
C ARG A 45 5.35 15.95 2.23
N TYR A 46 4.30 16.75 2.48
CA TYR A 46 2.93 16.29 2.58
C TYR A 46 2.12 16.68 1.35
N LEU A 47 1.36 15.74 0.81
CA LEU A 47 0.57 15.90 -0.40
C LEU A 47 -0.93 15.73 -0.11
N VAL A 48 -1.76 16.65 -0.61
CA VAL A 48 -3.22 16.54 -0.55
C VAL A 48 -3.66 15.64 -1.70
N VAL A 49 -3.99 14.39 -1.41
CA VAL A 49 -4.41 13.40 -2.42
C VAL A 49 -5.93 13.24 -2.52
N SER A 50 -6.69 13.64 -1.50
CA SER A 50 -8.15 13.48 -1.42
C SER A 50 -8.87 14.78 -1.02
N PRO A 51 -10.21 14.78 -0.87
CA PRO A 51 -10.96 15.95 -0.39
C PRO A 51 -10.65 16.36 1.05
N TYR A 52 -10.01 15.49 1.84
CA TYR A 52 -9.65 15.76 3.23
C TYR A 52 -8.26 16.42 3.30
N THR A 53 -8.12 17.46 4.14
CA THR A 53 -6.92 18.32 4.17
C THR A 53 -6.23 18.35 5.53
N GLU A 54 -6.79 17.64 6.51
CA GLU A 54 -6.22 17.45 7.83
C GLU A 54 -5.03 16.48 7.79
N GLN A 55 -4.08 16.65 8.72
CA GLN A 55 -2.76 16.02 8.69
C GLN A 55 -2.78 14.48 8.59
N GLU A 56 -3.81 13.83 9.14
CA GLU A 56 -4.02 12.37 9.09
C GLU A 56 -4.45 11.82 7.73
N HIS A 57 -4.82 12.69 6.78
CA HIS A 57 -5.18 12.34 5.41
C HIS A 57 -4.12 12.76 4.37
N LEU A 58 -3.06 13.44 4.81
CA LEU A 58 -2.00 13.88 3.91
C LEU A 58 -1.00 12.74 3.65
N LEU A 59 -0.69 12.49 2.38
CA LEU A 59 0.31 11.51 2.01
C LEU A 59 1.71 12.06 2.31
N ASP A 60 2.47 11.34 3.15
CA ASP A 60 3.86 11.68 3.47
C ASP A 60 4.81 11.12 2.39
N LEU A 61 5.35 11.99 1.54
CA LEU A 61 6.25 11.59 0.46
C LEU A 61 7.60 11.06 0.97
N ASP A 62 7.97 11.27 2.24
CA ASP A 62 9.21 10.72 2.82
C ASP A 62 9.07 9.23 3.24
N THR A 63 7.86 8.65 3.26
CA THR A 63 7.66 7.21 3.52
C THR A 63 7.66 6.35 2.26
N LEU A 64 7.61 6.98 1.08
CA LEU A 64 7.51 6.33 -0.23
C LEU A 64 8.88 6.24 -0.93
N ASP A 65 9.06 5.24 -1.79
CA ASP A 65 10.16 5.24 -2.77
C ASP A 65 9.96 6.28 -3.88
N THR A 66 11.01 6.52 -4.67
CA THR A 66 11.01 7.58 -5.70
C THR A 66 9.92 7.41 -6.74
N GLU A 67 9.59 6.18 -7.15
CA GLU A 67 8.62 5.92 -8.22
C GLU A 67 7.19 6.11 -7.72
N ASN A 68 6.91 5.70 -6.48
CA ASN A 68 5.65 5.99 -5.79
C ASN A 68 5.46 7.50 -5.54
N GLN A 69 6.51 8.24 -5.17
CA GLN A 69 6.44 9.70 -5.04
C GLN A 69 6.13 10.38 -6.38
N LEU A 70 6.82 9.98 -7.45
CA LEU A 70 6.63 10.50 -8.80
C LEU A 70 5.18 10.28 -9.29
N LEU A 71 4.62 9.08 -9.04
CA LEU A 71 3.24 8.78 -9.38
C LEU A 71 2.25 9.57 -8.51
N ALA A 72 2.44 9.63 -7.19
CA ALA A 72 1.57 10.38 -6.28
C ALA A 72 1.45 11.86 -6.66
N GLU A 73 2.59 12.50 -6.97
CA GLU A 73 2.63 13.89 -7.40
C GLU A 73 1.89 14.07 -8.74
N ALA A 74 2.13 13.21 -9.73
CA ALA A 74 1.40 13.25 -11.00
C ALA A 74 -0.12 13.07 -10.81
N LEU A 75 -0.55 12.14 -9.95
CA LEU A 75 -1.97 11.88 -9.66
C LEU A 75 -2.71 13.09 -9.06
N THR A 76 -2.03 14.11 -8.53
CA THR A 76 -2.71 15.35 -8.13
C THR A 76 -3.30 16.13 -9.30
N HIS A 77 -2.81 15.89 -10.52
CA HIS A 77 -3.32 16.44 -11.78
C HIS A 77 -4.41 15.54 -12.42
N MET A 78 -4.85 14.49 -11.73
CA MET A 78 -5.86 13.56 -12.24
C MET A 78 -7.25 14.21 -12.27
N THR A 79 -7.83 14.25 -13.46
CA THR A 79 -9.14 14.84 -13.72
C THR A 79 -10.08 13.81 -14.34
N CYS A 80 -11.37 13.92 -14.00
CA CYS A 80 -12.40 13.10 -14.61
C CYS A 80 -12.84 13.75 -15.93
N LEU A 81 -12.81 12.97 -17.02
CA LEU A 81 -13.10 13.45 -18.37
C LEU A 81 -14.58 13.35 -18.75
N ARG A 82 -15.41 12.73 -17.90
CA ARG A 82 -16.77 12.27 -18.27
C ARG A 82 -17.75 12.32 -17.10
N GLU A 83 -19.02 12.59 -17.39
CA GLU A 83 -20.10 12.60 -16.38
C GLU A 83 -20.55 11.18 -15.98
N ASP A 84 -20.42 10.18 -16.86
CA ASP A 84 -20.81 8.78 -16.65
C ASP A 84 -19.75 7.94 -15.90
N TYR A 85 -18.79 8.60 -15.24
CA TYR A 85 -17.60 8.01 -14.63
C TYR A 85 -17.87 6.86 -13.64
N ALA A 86 -19.00 6.90 -12.93
CA ALA A 86 -19.39 5.88 -11.96
C ALA A 86 -19.61 4.49 -12.60
N THR A 87 -19.91 4.44 -13.90
CA THR A 87 -20.18 3.20 -14.65
C THR A 87 -19.27 2.98 -15.87
N ALA A 88 -18.71 4.05 -16.46
CA ALA A 88 -17.79 3.98 -17.61
C ALA A 88 -16.54 3.10 -17.38
N PRO A 89 -15.86 2.60 -18.42
CA PRO A 89 -14.59 1.89 -18.28
C PRO A 89 -13.51 2.77 -17.63
N TYR A 90 -12.86 2.28 -16.57
CA TYR A 90 -11.99 3.10 -15.73
C TYR A 90 -10.79 3.73 -16.49
N LEU A 91 -10.26 3.05 -17.52
CA LEU A 91 -9.20 3.57 -18.38
C LEU A 91 -9.63 4.71 -19.31
N GLU A 92 -10.94 4.83 -19.59
CA GLU A 92 -11.53 5.91 -20.41
C GLU A 92 -12.08 7.07 -19.58
N THR A 93 -12.12 6.91 -18.25
CA THR A 93 -12.74 7.86 -17.32
C THR A 93 -11.85 9.07 -16.98
N PHE A 94 -10.53 8.89 -17.01
CA PHE A 94 -9.55 9.86 -16.51
C PHE A 94 -8.47 10.17 -17.54
N ASN A 95 -7.77 11.29 -17.34
CA ASN A 95 -6.66 11.77 -18.17
C ASN A 95 -5.36 10.96 -18.06
N TRP A 96 -5.43 9.62 -18.10
CA TRP A 96 -4.29 8.71 -17.90
C TRP A 96 -3.07 9.01 -18.76
N SER A 97 -3.25 9.43 -20.02
CA SER A 97 -2.15 9.83 -20.89
C SER A 97 -1.36 11.02 -20.32
N GLU A 98 -2.05 12.04 -19.81
CA GLU A 98 -1.43 13.23 -19.20
C GLU A 98 -0.70 12.87 -17.90
N ILE A 99 -1.29 12.00 -17.07
CA ILE A 99 -0.65 11.48 -15.84
C ILE A 99 0.66 10.76 -16.16
N VAL A 100 0.67 9.92 -17.20
CA VAL A 100 1.89 9.20 -17.59
C VAL A 100 2.94 10.15 -18.18
N GLU A 101 2.56 11.20 -18.92
CA GLU A 101 3.53 12.23 -19.32
C GLU A 101 4.10 12.99 -18.11
N HIS A 102 3.27 13.40 -17.15
CA HIS A 102 3.74 14.07 -15.93
C HIS A 102 4.71 13.21 -15.11
N VAL A 103 4.48 11.89 -15.01
CA VAL A 103 5.46 10.97 -14.39
C VAL A 103 6.81 11.01 -15.12
N ARG A 104 6.82 11.05 -16.46
CA ARG A 104 8.06 11.15 -17.25
C ARG A 104 8.75 12.50 -17.08
N GLU A 105 8.01 13.60 -17.10
CA GLU A 105 8.52 14.96 -16.87
C GLU A 105 9.17 15.07 -15.48
N LEU A 106 8.49 14.59 -14.44
CA LEU A 106 9.00 14.59 -13.08
C LEU A 106 10.23 13.67 -12.92
N ALA A 107 10.25 12.49 -13.56
CA ALA A 107 11.40 11.60 -13.55
C ALA A 107 12.64 12.24 -14.21
N GLN A 108 12.46 12.88 -15.37
CA GLN A 108 13.51 13.63 -16.06
C GLN A 108 14.01 14.80 -15.20
N ALA A 109 13.11 15.60 -14.62
CA ALA A 109 13.45 16.73 -13.76
C ALA A 109 14.24 16.31 -12.50
N ARG A 110 14.05 15.07 -12.02
CA ARG A 110 14.80 14.48 -10.90
C ARG A 110 16.06 13.72 -11.31
N ASN A 111 16.37 13.63 -12.61
CA ASN A 111 17.40 12.76 -13.18
C ASN A 111 17.25 11.29 -12.71
N HIS A 112 16.01 10.83 -12.59
CA HIS A 112 15.68 9.49 -12.11
C HIS A 112 15.48 8.53 -13.29
N THR A 113 16.27 7.46 -13.32
CA THR A 113 16.07 6.35 -14.27
C THR A 113 14.98 5.42 -13.75
N TRP A 114 13.78 5.58 -14.32
CA TRP A 114 12.60 4.76 -14.07
C TRP A 114 12.87 3.28 -14.39
N LYS A 115 12.44 2.36 -13.51
CA LYS A 115 12.50 0.90 -13.70
C LYS A 115 11.15 0.36 -14.18
N GLU A 116 11.13 -0.87 -14.69
CA GLU A 116 9.85 -1.51 -15.01
C GLU A 116 9.07 -1.79 -13.73
N THR A 117 8.00 -1.03 -13.51
CA THR A 117 7.21 -1.01 -12.28
C THR A 117 5.73 -1.02 -12.63
N SER A 118 4.97 -1.91 -11.98
CA SER A 118 3.54 -2.12 -12.18
C SER A 118 2.75 -1.62 -10.99
N PHE A 119 1.74 -0.77 -11.24
CA PHE A 119 0.77 -0.34 -10.25
C PHE A 119 -0.57 -1.04 -10.48
N TYR A 120 -1.27 -1.32 -9.38
CA TYR A 120 -2.59 -1.95 -9.41
C TYR A 120 -3.63 -0.96 -8.92
N ILE A 121 -4.76 -0.91 -9.63
CA ILE A 121 -5.88 -0.04 -9.28
C ILE A 121 -7.06 -0.91 -8.86
N VAL A 122 -7.57 -0.68 -7.65
CA VAL A 122 -8.73 -1.39 -7.10
C VAL A 122 -9.91 -0.43 -7.06
N ALA A 123 -10.86 -0.61 -7.98
CA ALA A 123 -12.05 0.22 -8.08
C ALA A 123 -13.28 -0.51 -7.52
N PHE A 124 -13.78 -0.07 -6.37
CA PHE A 124 -15.04 -0.56 -5.81
C PHE A 124 -16.23 0.17 -6.42
N ARG A 125 -17.28 -0.57 -6.78
CA ARG A 125 -18.55 -0.03 -7.29
C ARG A 125 -19.70 -0.61 -6.48
N SER A 126 -20.40 0.23 -5.74
CA SER A 126 -21.56 -0.13 -4.93
C SER A 126 -22.76 0.71 -5.33
N GLN A 127 -23.96 0.20 -5.06
CA GLN A 127 -25.20 0.96 -5.17
C GLN A 127 -25.63 1.36 -3.76
N ILE A 128 -25.89 2.64 -3.54
CA ILE A 128 -26.33 3.16 -2.23
C ILE A 128 -27.84 2.88 -2.09
N PRO A 129 -28.30 2.17 -1.04
CA PRO A 129 -29.72 2.00 -0.77
C PRO A 129 -30.45 3.35 -0.62
N PRO A 130 -31.69 3.50 -1.12
CA PRO A 130 -32.44 4.76 -1.01
C PRO A 130 -32.70 5.24 0.44
N THR A 131 -32.55 4.35 1.41
CA THR A 131 -32.73 4.60 2.86
C THR A 131 -31.45 5.06 3.56
N THR A 132 -30.30 5.12 2.87
CA THR A 132 -29.02 5.49 3.47
C THR A 132 -28.95 6.98 3.77
N GLN A 133 -28.55 7.33 5.00
CA GLN A 133 -28.22 8.70 5.36
C GLN A 133 -26.84 9.04 4.81
N TYR A 134 -26.78 9.92 3.80
CA TYR A 134 -25.52 10.28 3.13
C TYR A 134 -24.46 10.90 4.05
N GLY A 135 -24.86 11.55 5.16
CA GLY A 135 -23.93 12.08 6.15
C GLY A 135 -23.07 11.01 6.81
N ASP A 136 -23.66 9.83 7.09
CA ASP A 136 -22.95 8.72 7.75
C ASP A 136 -21.86 8.15 6.82
N LEU A 137 -22.08 8.16 5.49
CA LEU A 137 -21.10 7.72 4.51
C LEU A 137 -19.84 8.58 4.52
N GLY A 138 -19.98 9.92 4.61
CA GLY A 138 -18.83 10.83 4.65
C GLY A 138 -17.98 10.67 5.92
N VAL A 139 -18.60 10.34 7.06
CA VAL A 139 -17.88 10.04 8.31
C VAL A 139 -17.10 8.73 8.20
N LEU A 140 -17.70 7.69 7.64
CA LEU A 140 -17.07 6.39 7.44
C LEU A 140 -15.93 6.45 6.42
N ASP A 141 -16.14 7.14 5.29
CA ASP A 141 -15.13 7.35 4.24
C ASP A 141 -13.91 8.11 4.78
N LYS A 142 -14.12 9.19 5.54
CA LYS A 142 -13.04 9.94 6.18
C LYS A 142 -12.23 9.08 7.15
N ALA A 143 -12.89 8.29 8.00
CA ALA A 143 -12.22 7.41 8.94
C ALA A 143 -11.39 6.32 8.22
N ALA A 144 -11.97 5.68 7.19
CA ALA A 144 -11.28 4.68 6.38
C ALA A 144 -10.09 5.28 5.62
N HIS A 145 -10.19 6.52 5.14
CA HIS A 145 -9.08 7.23 4.50
C HIS A 145 -7.92 7.47 5.48
N ALA A 146 -8.20 7.88 6.72
CA ALA A 146 -7.15 8.08 7.73
C ALA A 146 -6.42 6.75 8.03
N GLU A 147 -7.16 5.65 8.17
CA GLU A 147 -6.59 4.30 8.35
C GLU A 147 -5.72 3.88 7.16
N ALA A 148 -6.18 4.10 5.92
CA ALA A 148 -5.43 3.78 4.71
C ALA A 148 -4.16 4.64 4.55
N THR A 149 -4.21 5.92 4.95
CA THR A 149 -3.05 6.83 4.93
C THR A 149 -2.02 6.40 5.98
N ALA A 150 -2.45 6.12 7.22
CA ALA A 150 -1.60 5.62 8.29
C ALA A 150 -0.96 4.26 7.95
N SER A 151 -1.65 3.44 7.15
CA SER A 151 -1.14 2.13 6.67
C SER A 151 -0.13 2.23 5.52
N GLY A 152 0.17 3.44 5.03
CA GLY A 152 1.38 3.71 4.25
C GLY A 152 1.33 3.52 2.73
N GLY A 153 0.16 3.66 2.08
CA GLY A 153 0.09 3.42 0.63
C GLY A 153 -1.05 4.09 -0.17
N PHE A 154 -1.80 5.04 0.39
CA PHE A 154 -2.90 5.68 -0.33
C PHE A 154 -2.41 6.80 -1.26
N LEU A 155 -2.19 6.48 -2.55
CA LEU A 155 -1.62 7.39 -3.53
C LEU A 155 -2.64 8.40 -4.11
N LYS A 156 -3.88 7.95 -4.36
CA LYS A 156 -5.08 8.75 -4.67
C LYS A 156 -6.33 7.87 -4.73
#